data_AF-A0A7C0W8D4-F1
#
_entry.id   AF-A0A7C0W8D4-F1
#
_cell.length_a   1.000
_cell.length_b   1.000
_cell.length_c   1.000
_cell.angle_alpha   90.00
_cell.angle_beta   90.00
_cell.angle_gamma   90.00
#
_symmetry.space_group_name_H-M   'P 1'
#
loop_
_entity.id
_entity.type
_entity.pdbx_description
1 polymer ?
#
loop_
_entity_poly.entity_id
_entity_poly.type
_entity_poly.pdbx_seq_one_letter_code
_entity_poly.pdbx_strand_id
1 'polypeptide(L)'
;MAVPLLDLKRQYNKIKERIDKAVQEVFDNGYFILGPPVADLEKRVAELCRVDYGVGVASGTDALLLSVIAAGVKPGDEVITSNYSFFASTSVISRAGAVPKFVD
;
A
#
# COMPACT_ATOMS: atom_id res chain seq x y z
N MET A 1 -5.52 27.86 20.80
CA MET A 1 -5.60 26.39 20.61
C MET A 1 -5.04 26.10 19.23
N ALA A 2 -3.99 25.27 19.11
CA ALA A 2 -3.39 24.95 17.81
C ALA A 2 -4.28 23.95 17.05
N VAL A 3 -4.53 24.20 15.77
CA VAL A 3 -5.23 23.25 14.90
C VAL A 3 -4.20 22.24 14.37
N PRO A 4 -4.33 20.94 14.69
CA PRO A 4 -3.37 19.93 14.23
C PRO A 4 -3.54 19.67 12.73
N LEU A 5 -2.42 19.43 12.03
CA LEU A 5 -2.42 19.05 10.61
C LEU A 5 -3.13 17.70 10.36
N LEU A 6 -2.98 16.74 11.28
CA LEU A 6 -3.60 15.42 11.24
C LEU A 6 -3.87 14.91 12.66
N ASP A 7 -5.11 14.52 12.96
CA ASP A 7 -5.53 14.01 14.28
C ASP A 7 -6.03 12.56 14.22
N LEU A 8 -5.08 11.63 14.33
CA LEU A 8 -5.36 10.19 14.33
C LEU A 8 -6.02 9.72 15.63
N LYS A 9 -5.84 10.43 16.74
CA LYS A 9 -6.46 10.06 18.03
C LYS A 9 -7.97 10.21 17.93
N ARG A 10 -8.43 11.33 17.37
CA ARG A 10 -9.85 11.57 17.15
C ARG A 10 -10.48 10.55 16.21
N GLN A 11 -9.77 10.14 15.15
CA GLN A 11 -10.25 9.08 14.26
C GLN A 11 -10.31 7.74 14.98
N TYR A 12 -9.23 7.32 15.65
CA TYR A 12 -9.15 6.04 16.37
C TYR A 12 -10.28 5.91 17.39
N ASN A 13 -10.53 6.94 18.20
CA ASN A 13 -11.57 6.92 19.22
C ASN A 13 -12.98 6.66 18.66
N LYS A 14 -13.27 7.06 17.42
CA LYS A 14 -14.57 6.82 16.76
C LYS A 14 -14.77 5.36 16.33
N ILE A 15 -13.69 4.60 16.16
CA ILE A 15 -13.74 3.22 15.63
C ILE A 15 -13.04 2.23 16.56
N LYS A 16 -12.69 2.65 17.78
CA LYS A 16 -11.88 1.90 18.74
C LYS A 16 -12.45 0.51 19.02
N GLU A 17 -13.73 0.41 19.36
CA GLU A 17 -14.37 -0.87 19.70
C GLU A 17 -14.27 -1.89 18.54
N ARG A 18 -14.39 -1.42 17.30
CA ARG A 18 -14.27 -2.27 16.10
C ARG A 18 -12.83 -2.74 15.88
N ILE A 19 -11.84 -1.85 16.12
CA ILE A 19 -10.43 -2.20 16.01
C ILE A 19 -10.04 -3.20 17.10
N ASP A 20 -10.41 -2.92 18.36
CA ASP A 20 -10.06 -3.78 19.49
C ASP A 20 -10.61 -5.20 19.29
N LYS A 21 -11.86 -5.33 18.82
CA LYS A 21 -12.45 -6.62 18.48
C LYS A 21 -11.66 -7.35 17.38
N ALA A 22 -11.36 -6.69 16.26
CA ALA A 22 -10.63 -7.30 15.16
C ALA A 22 -9.20 -7.72 15.55
N VAL A 23 -8.54 -6.93 16.40
CA VAL A 23 -7.21 -7.26 16.94
C VAL A 23 -7.28 -8.47 17.87
N GLN A 24 -8.27 -8.51 18.77
CA GLN A 24 -8.45 -9.65 19.68
C GLN A 24 -8.72 -10.94 18.90
N GLU A 25 -9.55 -10.90 17.86
CA GLU A 25 -9.80 -12.06 16.99
C GLU A 25 -8.52 -12.60 16.33
N VAL A 26 -7.57 -11.74 15.96
CA VAL A 26 -6.26 -12.19 15.43
C VAL A 26 -5.44 -12.90 16.52
N PHE A 27 -5.42 -12.37 17.74
CA PHE A 27 -4.72 -13.01 18.86
C PHE A 27 -5.34 -14.35 19.25
N ASP A 28 -6.66 -14.44 19.27
CA ASP A 28 -7.39 -15.67 19.63
C ASP A 28 -7.15 -16.79 18.60
N ASN A 29 -7.03 -16.44 17.32
CA ASN A 29 -6.81 -17.41 16.24
C ASN A 29 -5.34 -17.69 15.92
N GLY A 30 -4.41 -16.81 16.33
CA GLY A 30 -2.96 -16.99 16.15
C GLY A 30 -2.43 -16.80 14.73
N TYR A 31 -3.26 -16.40 13.76
CA TYR A 31 -2.85 -16.16 12.37
C TYR A 31 -2.26 -14.76 12.18
N PHE A 32 -0.99 -14.59 12.53
CA PHE A 32 -0.32 -13.28 12.45
C PHE A 32 0.22 -12.92 11.04
N ILE A 33 0.39 -13.90 10.16
CA ILE A 33 0.94 -13.71 8.81
C ILE A 33 0.01 -14.40 7.81
N LEU A 34 -0.43 -13.66 6.79
CA LEU A 34 -1.28 -14.16 5.69
C LEU A 34 -2.54 -14.90 6.18
N GLY A 35 -3.12 -14.44 7.29
CA GLY A 35 -4.36 -14.99 7.85
C GLY A 35 -5.62 -14.56 7.08
N PRO A 36 -6.78 -15.12 7.42
CA PRO A 36 -8.06 -14.80 6.77
C PRO A 36 -8.38 -13.30 6.67
N PRO A 37 -8.10 -12.44 7.69
CA PRO A 37 -8.33 -11.01 7.58
C PRO A 37 -7.58 -10.32 6.43
N VAL A 38 -6.43 -10.86 6.01
CA VAL A 38 -5.67 -10.35 4.86
C VAL A 38 -6.43 -10.63 3.57
N ALA A 39 -6.85 -11.86 3.34
CA ALA A 39 -7.61 -12.25 2.14
C ALA A 39 -8.95 -11.50 2.03
N ASP A 40 -9.64 -11.31 3.16
CA ASP A 40 -10.88 -10.54 3.22
C ASP A 40 -10.64 -9.06 2.89
N LEU A 41 -9.54 -8.48 3.38
CA LEU A 41 -9.17 -7.11 3.06
C LEU A 41 -8.81 -6.95 1.58
N GLU A 42 -8.02 -7.87 1.02
CA GLU A 42 -7.64 -7.90 -0.40
C GLU A 42 -8.88 -7.91 -1.30
N LYS A 43 -9.83 -8.81 -1.01
CA LYS A 43 -11.11 -8.88 -1.74
C LYS A 43 -11.89 -7.57 -1.66
N ARG A 44 -12.05 -7.01 -0.45
CA ARG A 44 -12.80 -5.77 -0.25
C ARG A 44 -12.14 -4.55 -0.90
N VAL A 45 -10.81 -4.50 -0.93
CA VAL A 45 -10.06 -3.44 -1.62
C VAL A 45 -10.19 -3.60 -3.14
N ALA A 46 -10.13 -4.82 -3.67
CA ALA A 46 -10.36 -5.08 -5.08
C ALA A 46 -11.77 -4.62 -5.51
N GLU A 47 -12.80 -4.99 -4.73
CA GLU A 47 -14.18 -4.53 -4.92
C GLU A 47 -14.30 -3.00 -4.87
N LEU A 48 -13.67 -2.35 -3.87
CA LEU A 48 -13.68 -0.89 -3.72
C LEU A 48 -13.05 -0.20 -4.94
N CYS A 49 -11.94 -0.74 -5.45
CA CYS A 49 -11.21 -0.23 -6.60
C CYS A 49 -11.84 -0.65 -7.94
N ARG A 50 -12.86 -1.52 -7.93
CA ARG A 50 -13.53 -2.09 -9.12
C ARG A 50 -12.55 -2.85 -10.04
N VAL A 51 -11.71 -3.66 -9.44
CA VAL A 51 -10.76 -4.55 -10.13
C VAL A 51 -10.95 -5.99 -9.66
N ASP A 52 -10.48 -6.95 -10.45
CA ASP A 52 -10.67 -8.38 -10.16
C ASP A 52 -9.81 -8.88 -9.00
N TYR A 53 -8.67 -8.24 -8.72
CA TYR A 53 -7.67 -8.72 -7.78
C TYR A 53 -7.13 -7.62 -6.87
N GLY A 54 -6.81 -7.98 -5.64
CA GLY A 54 -6.06 -7.18 -4.67
C GLY A 54 -4.98 -8.03 -4.04
N VAL A 55 -3.79 -7.46 -3.82
CA VAL A 55 -2.67 -8.15 -3.17
C VAL A 55 -2.10 -7.24 -2.09
N GLY A 56 -2.18 -7.68 -0.84
CA GLY A 56 -1.68 -6.99 0.33
C GLY A 56 -0.15 -7.10 0.41
N VAL A 57 0.50 -5.96 0.57
CA VAL A 57 1.97 -5.87 0.70
C VAL A 57 2.33 -4.92 1.84
N ALA A 58 3.61 -4.92 2.23
CA ALA A 58 4.06 -4.22 3.44
C ALA A 58 3.97 -2.68 3.34
N SER A 59 4.06 -2.11 2.14
CA SER A 59 4.05 -0.66 1.96
C SER A 59 3.65 -0.24 0.54
N GLY A 60 3.31 1.04 0.35
CA GLY A 60 3.07 1.61 -0.98
C GLY A 60 4.32 1.59 -1.88
N THR A 61 5.52 1.65 -1.29
CA THR A 61 6.78 1.52 -2.03
C THR A 61 6.96 0.10 -2.58
N ASP A 62 6.64 -0.92 -1.78
CA ASP A 62 6.70 -2.31 -2.24
C ASP A 62 5.61 -2.60 -3.27
N ALA A 63 4.42 -2.02 -3.11
CA ALA A 63 3.35 -2.11 -4.10
C ALA A 63 3.82 -1.59 -5.47
N LEU A 64 4.45 -0.42 -5.51
CA LEU A 64 4.98 0.14 -6.76
C LEU A 64 6.13 -0.69 -7.32
N LEU A 65 7.10 -1.11 -6.50
CA LEU A 65 8.23 -1.91 -6.95
C LEU A 65 7.78 -3.25 -7.55
N LEU A 66 6.89 -3.97 -6.85
CA LEU A 66 6.35 -5.24 -7.34
C LEU A 66 5.53 -5.03 -8.60
N SER A 67 4.79 -3.93 -8.72
CA SER A 67 4.03 -3.61 -9.94
C SER A 67 4.95 -3.36 -11.14
N VAL A 68 6.05 -2.63 -10.95
CA VAL A 68 7.07 -2.39 -11.99
C VAL A 68 7.69 -3.72 -12.45
N ILE A 69 8.08 -4.58 -11.51
CA ILE A 69 8.66 -5.90 -11.82
C ILE A 69 7.63 -6.79 -12.54
N ALA A 70 6.38 -6.83 -12.04
CA ALA A 70 5.31 -7.64 -12.60
C ALA A 70 4.87 -7.17 -14.00
N ALA A 71 4.99 -5.87 -14.30
CA ALA A 71 4.76 -5.31 -15.63
C ALA A 71 5.85 -5.71 -16.65
N GLY A 72 6.90 -6.41 -16.22
CA GLY A 72 7.97 -6.91 -17.08
C GLY A 72 9.08 -5.90 -17.35
N VAL A 73 9.16 -4.82 -16.57
CA VAL A 73 10.24 -3.83 -16.66
C VAL A 73 11.57 -4.50 -16.33
N LYS A 74 12.57 -4.28 -17.20
CA LYS A 74 13.92 -4.83 -17.08
C LYS A 74 14.94 -3.74 -16.78
N PRO A 75 16.12 -4.12 -16.26
CA PRO A 75 17.22 -3.18 -16.13
C PRO A 75 17.55 -2.50 -17.45
N GLY A 76 17.69 -1.17 -17.42
CA GLY A 76 17.93 -0.33 -18.60
C GLY A 76 16.66 0.16 -19.32
N ASP A 77 15.48 -0.41 -19.04
CA ASP A 77 14.22 0.11 -19.60
C ASP A 77 13.92 1.51 -19.07
N GLU A 78 13.21 2.29 -19.86
CA GLU A 78 12.77 3.64 -19.49
C GLU A 78 11.33 3.62 -18.96
N VAL A 79 11.10 4.24 -17.80
CA VAL A 79 9.76 4.34 -17.20
C VAL A 79 9.41 5.79 -16.95
N ILE A 80 8.29 6.24 -17.53
CA ILE A 80 7.80 7.60 -17.37
C ILE A 80 7.25 7.80 -15.95
N THR A 81 7.60 8.93 -15.34
CA THR A 81 7.07 9.35 -14.04
C THR A 81 7.06 10.88 -13.94
N SER A 82 6.41 11.44 -12.92
CA SER A 82 6.36 12.89 -12.70
C SER A 82 7.60 13.39 -11.95
N ASN A 83 8.08 14.59 -12.32
CA ASN A 83 9.08 15.34 -11.55
C ASN A 83 8.53 15.91 -10.22
N TYR A 84 7.21 15.92 -10.03
CA TYR A 84 6.52 16.47 -8.87
C TYR A 84 5.65 15.40 -8.18
N SER A 85 6.32 14.45 -7.53
CA SER A 85 5.68 13.40 -6.73
C SER A 85 6.52 13.11 -5.48
N PHE A 86 6.01 12.27 -4.58
CA PHE A 86 6.82 11.72 -3.50
C PHE A 86 7.93 10.82 -4.06
N PHE A 87 9.10 10.84 -3.43
CA PHE A 87 10.32 10.13 -3.88
C PHE A 87 10.14 8.64 -4.18
N ALA A 88 9.17 7.98 -3.52
CA ALA A 88 8.89 6.56 -3.76
C ALA A 88 8.54 6.27 -5.23
N SER A 89 7.78 7.14 -5.91
CA SER A 89 7.38 6.93 -7.32
C SER A 89 8.57 6.77 -8.26
N THR A 90 9.67 7.48 -8.00
CA THR A 90 10.88 7.45 -8.82
C THR A 90 11.84 6.36 -8.35
N SER A 91 12.05 6.26 -7.03
CA SER A 91 13.09 5.38 -6.48
C SER A 91 12.84 3.91 -6.76
N VAL A 92 11.58 3.47 -6.88
CA VAL A 92 11.22 2.09 -7.23
C VAL A 92 11.63 1.73 -8.67
N ILE A 93 11.58 2.68 -9.60
CA ILE A 93 12.03 2.49 -10.99
C ILE A 93 13.54 2.23 -10.98
N SER A 94 14.31 3.09 -10.29
CA SER A 94 15.75 2.91 -10.14
C SER A 94 16.11 1.63 -9.39
N ARG A 95 15.34 1.25 -8.36
CA ARG A 95 15.52 -0.01 -7.61
C ARG A 95 15.27 -1.25 -8.49
N ALA A 96 14.42 -1.16 -9.49
CA ALA A 96 14.21 -2.21 -10.49
C ALA A 96 15.33 -2.25 -11.56
N GLY A 97 16.31 -1.33 -11.51
CA GLY A 97 17.38 -1.20 -12.50
C GLY A 97 16.98 -0.42 -13.75
N ALA A 98 15.76 0.12 -13.79
CA ALA A 98 15.24 0.92 -14.89
C ALA A 98 15.63 2.40 -14.73
N VAL A 99 15.46 3.17 -15.81
CA VAL A 99 15.78 4.60 -15.90
C VAL A 99 14.49 5.43 -15.80
N PRO A 100 14.30 6.23 -14.75
CA PRO A 100 13.18 7.15 -14.67
C PRO A 100 13.26 8.22 -15.76
N LYS A 101 12.16 8.46 -16.46
CA LYS A 101 11.98 9.59 -17.38
C LYS A 101 10.94 10.54 -16.83
N PHE A 102 11.39 11.72 -16.44
CA PHE A 102 10.52 12.73 -15.88
C PHE A 102 9.74 13.46 -16.96
N VAL A 103 8.44 13.65 -16.71
CA VAL A 103 7.52 14.46 -17.52
C VAL A 103 6.80 15.45 -16.59
N ASP A 104 6.53 16.65 -17.10
CA ASP A 104 5.80 17.74 -16.43
C ASP A 104 4.31 17.76 -16.83
#